data_AF-A0A2V8K936-F1
#
_entry.id   AF-A0A2V8K936-F1
#
_cell.length_a   1.000
_cell.length_b   1.000
_cell.length_c   1.000
_cell.angle_alpha   90.00
_cell.angle_beta   90.00
_cell.angle_gamma   90.00
#
_symmetry.space_group_name_H-M   'P 1'
#
loop_
_entity.id
_entity.type
_entity.pdbx_description
1 polymer ?
#
loop_
_entity_poly.entity_id
_entity_poly.type
_entity_poly.pdbx_seq_one_letter_code
_entity_poly.pdbx_strand_id
1 'polypeptide(L)'
;MGEPTKEELMARIAELEKQAGAKRGNRIEFKVSEKGGVSVYGLGRFPVTLYYEQWVRLLDSADALRSFLQENKSRLKLKGSE
;
A
#
# COMPACT_ATOMS: atom_id res chain seq x y z
N MET A 1 -29.89 -5.94 21.50
CA MET A 1 -29.42 -6.19 20.11
C MET A 1 -29.06 -7.66 20.05
N GLY A 2 -29.76 -8.45 19.25
CA GLY A 2 -29.45 -9.87 19.08
C GLY A 2 -28.11 -10.02 18.34
N GLU A 3 -27.33 -11.01 18.74
CA GLU A 3 -26.09 -11.34 18.05
C GLU A 3 -26.41 -11.77 16.61
N PRO A 4 -25.71 -11.23 15.60
CA PRO A 4 -25.95 -11.59 14.22
C PRO A 4 -25.67 -13.08 14.01
N THR A 5 -26.54 -13.71 13.23
CA THR A 5 -26.41 -15.14 12.92
C THR A 5 -25.13 -15.41 12.13
N LYS A 6 -24.62 -16.63 12.23
CA LYS A 6 -23.38 -17.06 11.55
C LYS A 6 -23.41 -16.77 10.04
N GLU A 7 -24.58 -16.90 9.42
CA GLU A 7 -24.77 -16.64 7.99
C GLU A 7 -24.67 -15.15 7.65
N GLU A 8 -25.24 -14.27 8.47
CA GLU A 8 -25.11 -12.82 8.31
C GLU A 8 -23.66 -12.34 8.52
N LEU A 9 -22.94 -12.96 9.46
CA LEU A 9 -21.51 -12.70 9.66
C LEU A 9 -20.68 -13.13 8.44
N MET A 10 -20.95 -14.30 7.87
CA MET A 10 -20.25 -14.78 6.68
C MET A 10 -20.56 -13.92 5.44
N ALA A 11 -21.83 -13.51 5.25
CA ALA A 11 -22.21 -12.61 4.16
C ALA A 11 -21.49 -11.25 4.28
N ARG A 12 -21.38 -10.73 5.50
CA ARG A 12 -20.69 -9.47 5.78
C ARG A 12 -19.18 -9.58 5.58
N ILE A 13 -18.57 -10.71 5.91
CA ILE A 13 -17.15 -10.99 5.60
C ILE A 13 -16.94 -11.00 4.08
N ALA A 14 -17.76 -11.75 3.34
CA ALA A 14 -17.64 -11.83 1.87
C ALA A 14 -17.83 -10.47 1.20
N GLU A 15 -18.75 -9.64 1.70
CA GLU A 15 -18.95 -8.27 1.21
C GLU A 15 -17.74 -7.37 1.51
N LEU A 16 -17.20 -7.44 2.73
CA LEU A 16 -16.00 -6.68 3.12
C LEU A 16 -14.76 -7.11 2.33
N GLU A 17 -14.58 -8.40 2.06
CA GLU A 17 -13.51 -8.93 1.21
C GLU A 17 -13.65 -8.43 -0.23
N LYS A 18 -14.87 -8.41 -0.77
CA LYS A 18 -15.15 -7.89 -2.11
C LYS A 18 -14.91 -6.38 -2.20
N GLN A 19 -15.29 -5.61 -1.19
CA GLN A 19 -15.04 -4.17 -1.13
C GLN A 19 -13.56 -3.84 -0.93
N ALA A 20 -12.83 -4.64 -0.14
CA ALA A 20 -11.39 -4.52 0.04
C ALA A 20 -10.61 -4.90 -1.24
N GLY A 21 -11.14 -5.83 -2.05
CA GLY A 21 -10.60 -6.19 -3.36
C GLY A 21 -10.87 -5.16 -4.45
N ALA A 22 -12.04 -4.52 -4.46
CA ALA A 22 -12.50 -3.67 -5.55
C ALA A 22 -12.01 -2.21 -5.52
N LYS A 23 -11.49 -1.70 -4.40
CA LYS A 23 -11.13 -0.27 -4.27
C LYS A 23 -9.67 0.09 -4.54
N ARG A 24 -8.77 -0.87 -4.77
CA ARG A 24 -7.34 -0.57 -4.99
C ARG A 24 -7.03 -0.35 -6.46
N GLY A 25 -7.62 0.68 -7.04
CA GLY A 25 -7.05 1.30 -8.24
C GLY A 25 -5.61 1.71 -7.93
N ASN A 26 -4.76 1.77 -8.96
CA ASN A 26 -3.34 2.21 -8.94
C ASN A 26 -3.09 3.62 -8.35
N ARG A 27 -4.04 4.21 -7.63
CA ARG A 27 -3.94 5.52 -7.02
C ARG A 27 -3.14 5.43 -5.73
N ILE A 28 -2.08 6.23 -5.67
CA ILE A 28 -1.28 6.39 -4.47
C ILE A 28 -2.07 7.26 -3.49
N GLU A 29 -2.15 6.82 -2.23
CA GLU A 29 -2.80 7.55 -1.15
C GLU A 29 -1.85 7.70 0.04
N PHE A 30 -1.97 8.81 0.77
CA PHE A 30 -1.12 9.14 1.91
C PHE A 30 -1.97 9.29 3.17
N LYS A 31 -1.53 8.70 4.28
CA LYS A 31 -2.18 8.85 5.59
C LYS A 31 -1.15 9.09 6.69
N VAL A 32 -1.42 10.04 7.58
CA VAL A 32 -0.66 10.22 8.82
C VAL A 32 -1.24 9.30 9.89
N SER A 33 -0.39 8.54 10.56
CA SER A 33 -0.77 7.67 11.68
C SER A 33 -0.77 8.44 13.00
N GLU A 34 -1.53 7.94 13.98
CA GLU A 34 -1.55 8.50 15.35
C GLU A 34 -0.17 8.43 16.02
N LYS A 35 0.72 7.55 15.55
CA LYS A 35 2.10 7.41 16.03
C LYS A 35 3.08 8.37 15.33
N GLY A 36 2.60 9.26 14.44
CA GLY A 36 3.41 10.28 13.77
C GLY A 36 4.14 9.82 12.49
N GLY A 37 3.95 8.58 12.05
CA GLY A 37 4.46 8.10 10.76
C GLY A 37 3.52 8.41 9.59
N VAL A 38 4.07 8.62 8.40
CA VAL A 38 3.31 8.79 7.14
C VAL A 38 3.35 7.49 6.35
N SER A 39 2.16 6.96 6.06
CA SER A 39 1.94 5.72 5.31
C SER A 39 1.52 6.01 3.87
N VAL A 40 2.16 5.32 2.92
CA VAL A 40 1.82 5.33 1.48
C VAL A 40 1.12 4.03 1.11
N TYR A 41 -0.07 4.16 0.55
CA TYR A 41 -0.90 3.06 0.04
C TYR A 41 -0.88 3.04 -1.48
N GLY A 42 -1.33 1.93 -2.08
CA GLY A 42 -1.47 1.79 -3.54
C GLY A 42 -0.26 1.18 -4.26
N LEU A 43 0.86 0.94 -3.56
CA LEU A 43 2.06 0.31 -4.12
C LEU A 43 2.11 -1.23 -3.95
N GLY A 44 1.20 -1.82 -3.17
CA GLY A 44 1.20 -3.24 -2.88
C GLY A 44 0.14 -3.64 -1.86
N ARG A 45 0.27 -4.85 -1.29
CA ARG A 45 -0.65 -5.38 -0.27
C ARG A 45 -0.57 -4.62 1.05
N PHE A 46 0.63 -4.16 1.41
CA PHE A 46 0.89 -3.45 2.66
C PHE A 46 1.36 -2.03 2.38
N PRO A 47 0.96 -1.05 3.22
CA PRO A 47 1.46 0.31 3.10
C PRO A 47 2.93 0.39 3.53
N VAL A 48 3.66 1.32 2.93
CA VAL A 48 5.01 1.68 3.38
C VAL A 48 4.88 2.86 4.33
N THR A 49 5.35 2.71 5.56
CA THR A 49 5.29 3.76 6.59
C THR A 49 6.70 4.19 6.95
N LEU A 50 6.99 5.49 6.85
CA LEU A 50 8.22 6.11 7.31
C LEU A 50 7.89 7.35 8.16
N TYR A 51 8.80 7.73 9.05
CA TYR A 51 8.73 8.99 9.77
C TYR A 51 9.18 10.16 8.87
N TYR A 52 8.86 11.39 9.28
CA TYR A 52 9.11 12.60 8.50
C TYR A 52 10.56 12.70 7.98
N GLU A 53 11.55 12.58 8.86
CA GLU A 53 12.97 12.72 8.46
C GLU A 53 13.43 11.63 7.49
N GLN A 54 12.85 10.43 7.61
CA GLN A 54 13.14 9.32 6.69
C GLN A 54 12.55 9.59 5.30
N TRP A 55 11.34 10.15 5.24
CA TRP A 55 10.74 10.59 3.98
C TRP A 55 11.57 11.68 3.31
N VAL A 56 11.94 12.73 4.06
CA VAL A 56 12.75 13.83 3.53
C VAL A 56 14.07 13.28 2.97
N ARG A 57 14.81 12.48 3.74
CA ARG A 57 16.07 11.88 3.28
C ARG A 57 15.90 10.99 2.04
N LEU A 58 14.82 10.22 1.95
CA LEU A 58 14.53 9.39 0.78
C LEU A 58 14.20 10.24 -0.45
N LEU A 59 13.41 11.31 -0.27
CA LEU A 59 13.00 12.22 -1.33
C LEU A 59 14.18 13.05 -1.84
N ASP A 60 15.08 13.50 -0.96
CA ASP A 60 16.33 14.17 -1.33
C ASP A 60 17.25 13.24 -2.16
N SER A 61 17.12 11.93 -1.97
CA SER A 61 17.86 10.91 -2.72
C SER A 61 17.11 10.37 -3.94
N ALA A 62 15.97 10.98 -4.31
CA ALA A 62 15.07 10.41 -5.33
C ALA A 62 15.73 10.24 -6.70
N ASP A 63 16.56 11.18 -7.12
CA ASP A 63 17.24 11.10 -8.43
C ASP A 63 18.28 9.97 -8.44
N ALA A 64 19.07 9.85 -7.38
CA ALA A 64 20.02 8.74 -7.23
C ALA A 64 19.31 7.38 -7.22
N LEU A 65 18.17 7.28 -6.53
CA LEU A 65 17.34 6.08 -6.51
C LEU A 65 16.79 5.76 -7.92
N ARG A 66 16.33 6.76 -8.68
CA ARG A 66 15.85 6.57 -10.05
C ARG A 66 16.97 6.05 -10.96
N SER A 67 18.17 6.63 -10.89
CA SER A 67 19.33 6.16 -11.67
C SER A 67 19.68 4.71 -11.33
N PHE A 68 19.77 4.39 -10.04
CA PHE A 68 20.06 3.03 -9.58
C PHE A 68 19.03 2.00 -10.09
N LEU A 69 17.74 2.34 -10.10
CA LEU A 69 16.67 1.50 -10.64
C LEU A 69 16.81 1.29 -12.16
N GLN A 70 17.21 2.31 -12.91
CA GLN A 70 17.43 2.18 -14.36
C GLN A 70 18.62 1.28 -14.67
N GLU A 71 19.75 1.50 -14.00
CA GLU A 71 20.96 0.69 -14.16
C GLU A 71 20.71 -0.79 -13.87
N ASN A 72 19.86 -1.07 -12.89
CA ASN A 72 19.57 -2.44 -12.47
C ASN A 72 18.28 -3.01 -13.10
N LYS A 73 17.65 -2.31 -14.05
CA LYS A 73 16.33 -2.69 -14.59
C LYS A 73 16.25 -4.13 -15.08
N SER A 74 17.31 -4.66 -15.69
CA SER A 74 17.39 -6.04 -16.19
C SER A 74 17.32 -7.11 -15.07
N ARG A 75 17.64 -6.73 -13.83
CA ARG A 75 17.62 -7.60 -12.64
C ARG A 75 16.33 -7.49 -11.84
N LEU A 76 15.47 -6.52 -12.16
CA LEU A 76 14.25 -6.23 -11.41
C LEU A 76 13.04 -6.87 -12.11
N LYS A 77 12.15 -7.48 -11.31
CA LYS A 77 10.87 -8.00 -11.82
C LYS A 77 9.86 -6.87 -11.97
N LEU A 78 9.21 -6.79 -13.12
CA LEU A 78 8.09 -5.88 -13.33
C LEU A 78 6.78 -6.59 -12.95
N LYS A 79 5.89 -5.86 -12.29
CA LYS A 79 4.58 -6.41 -11.92
C LYS A 79 3.77 -6.63 -13.22
N GLY A 80 3.56 -7.89 -13.59
CA GLY A 80 2.81 -8.29 -14.78
C GLY A 80 3.66 -8.83 -15.94
N SER A 81 5.00 -8.85 -15.81
CA SER A 81 5.83 -9.71 -16.65
C SER A 81 5.89 -11.09 -16.00
N GLU A 82 5.30 -12.12 -16.62
CA GLU A 82 5.57 -13.53 -16.30
C GLU A 82 7.06 -13.84 -16.41
#